data_AF-I1S4G3-F1
#
_entry.id   AF-I1S4G3-F1
#
_cell.length_a   1.000
_cell.length_b   1.000
_cell.length_c   1.000
_cell.angle_alpha   90.00
_cell.angle_beta   90.00
_cell.angle_gamma   90.00
#
_symmetry.space_group_name_H-M   'P 1'
#
loop_
_entity.id
_entity.type
_entity.pdbx_description
1 polymer ?
#
loop_
_entity_poly.entity_id
_entity_poly.type
_entity_poly.pdbx_seq_one_letter_code
_entity_poly.pdbx_strand_id
1 'polypeptide(L)'
;MSTSAPLDGVESFRACRAWIRIWDQYCRHHLPTIGPLFTYTDGSQRCVGQVRPDSMTAPVKVHSDKIWHGNIKIPGREVSGPIHFKGIIIRHVRAEKPIDDDDDYHYLELPLKGRLSWYFTRFWMVVEQFDSSEVHDEVGEALVLGKGSNTFSESEVKTFDVRVSTRC
;
A
#
# COMPACT_ATOMS: atom_id res chain seq x y z
N MET A 1 -3.77 -11.38 -0.21
CA MET A 1 -3.42 -10.83 -1.53
C MET A 1 -2.18 -9.98 -1.34
N SER A 2 -1.11 -10.25 -2.07
CA SER A 2 0.09 -9.39 -2.09
C SER A 2 0.01 -8.49 -3.32
N THR A 3 0.53 -7.29 -3.21
CA THR A 3 0.58 -6.31 -4.30
C THR A 3 1.90 -5.57 -4.21
N SER A 4 2.41 -5.06 -5.33
CA SER A 4 3.72 -4.42 -5.36
C SER A 4 3.76 -3.16 -6.19
N ALA A 5 4.68 -2.25 -5.88
CA ALA A 5 4.95 -1.10 -6.76
C ALA A 5 6.42 -0.69 -6.71
N PRO A 6 6.95 -0.15 -7.83
CA PRO A 6 8.27 0.47 -7.83
C PRO A 6 8.28 1.68 -6.90
N LEU A 7 9.42 1.94 -6.27
CA LEU A 7 9.63 3.10 -5.40
C LEU A 7 10.43 4.20 -6.07
N ASP A 8 11.11 3.88 -7.17
CA ASP A 8 11.85 4.87 -7.96
C ASP A 8 10.89 5.92 -8.55
N GLY A 9 11.23 7.20 -8.37
CA GLY A 9 10.46 8.32 -8.90
C GLY A 9 9.19 8.67 -8.12
N VAL A 10 8.98 8.12 -6.92
CA VAL A 10 7.87 8.54 -6.04
C VAL A 10 8.04 9.99 -5.61
N GLU A 11 7.04 10.83 -5.92
CA GLU A 11 7.01 12.26 -5.56
C GLU A 11 6.13 12.51 -4.32
N SER A 12 5.03 11.77 -4.21
CA SER A 12 4.12 11.89 -3.06
C SER A 12 3.41 10.58 -2.79
N PHE A 13 2.86 10.45 -1.60
CA PHE A 13 2.03 9.30 -1.24
C PHE A 13 0.80 9.71 -0.43
N ARG A 14 -0.19 8.84 -0.44
CA ARG A 14 -1.34 8.88 0.47
C ARG A 14 -1.41 7.56 1.20
N ALA A 15 -1.54 7.57 2.52
CA ALA A 15 -1.73 6.34 3.28
C ALA A 15 -3.21 5.95 3.31
N CYS A 16 -3.52 4.69 3.09
CA CYS A 16 -4.87 4.14 3.29
C CYS A 16 -5.00 3.60 4.70
N ARG A 17 -5.91 4.18 5.48
CA ARG A 17 -6.29 3.66 6.80
C ARG A 17 -7.20 2.45 6.65
N ALA A 18 -7.06 1.49 7.55
CA ALA A 18 -7.97 0.35 7.61
C ALA A 18 -9.41 0.84 7.85
N TRP A 19 -10.37 0.33 7.07
CA TRP A 19 -11.80 0.55 7.30
C TRP A 19 -12.48 -0.67 7.96
N ILE A 20 -11.70 -1.74 8.21
CA ILE A 20 -12.13 -2.94 8.92
C ILE A 20 -11.46 -3.02 10.28
N ARG A 21 -12.14 -3.61 11.27
CA ARG A 21 -11.52 -3.97 12.54
C ARG A 21 -10.47 -5.05 12.30
N ILE A 22 -9.22 -4.68 12.55
CA ILE A 22 -8.08 -5.58 12.57
C ILE A 22 -8.01 -6.21 13.95
N TRP A 23 -7.68 -7.50 14.01
CA TRP A 23 -7.39 -8.13 15.29
C TRP A 23 -6.01 -7.65 15.74
N ASP A 24 -6.04 -6.61 16.57
CA ASP A 24 -4.88 -5.94 17.10
C ASP A 24 -5.01 -5.93 18.62
N GLN A 25 -4.23 -6.77 19.29
CA GLN A 25 -4.28 -6.92 20.75
C GLN A 25 -3.99 -5.62 21.50
N TYR A 26 -3.40 -4.62 20.82
CA TYR A 26 -3.00 -3.36 21.42
C TYR A 26 -4.03 -2.23 21.21
N CYS A 27 -5.12 -2.47 20.45
CA CYS A 27 -6.33 -1.64 20.32
C CYS A 27 -6.13 -0.11 20.46
N ARG A 28 -5.11 0.47 19.82
CA ARG A 28 -4.85 1.92 19.91
C ARG A 28 -5.84 2.70 19.03
N HIS A 29 -6.08 3.97 19.38
CA HIS A 29 -7.05 4.85 18.74
C HIS A 29 -6.83 5.09 17.23
N HIS A 30 -5.64 4.81 16.70
CA HIS A 30 -5.34 4.95 15.28
C HIS A 30 -5.46 3.62 14.53
N LEU A 31 -6.35 3.63 13.54
CA LEU A 31 -6.49 2.54 12.57
C LEU A 31 -5.17 2.38 11.81
N PRO A 32 -4.73 1.13 11.60
CA PRO A 32 -3.47 0.86 10.93
C PRO A 32 -3.52 1.27 9.45
N THR A 33 -2.35 1.48 8.87
CA THR A 33 -2.18 1.68 7.44
C THR A 33 -2.12 0.31 6.78
N ILE A 34 -2.96 0.11 5.76
CA ILE A 34 -3.09 -1.18 5.05
C ILE A 34 -2.57 -1.14 3.62
N GLY A 35 -2.14 0.04 3.17
CA GLY A 35 -1.52 0.24 1.88
C GLY A 35 -1.32 1.73 1.57
N PRO A 36 -0.25 2.13 0.87
CA PRO A 36 -0.13 3.46 0.29
C PRO A 36 -0.61 3.52 -1.18
N LEU A 37 -1.02 4.71 -1.61
CA LEU A 37 -1.10 5.12 -3.02
C LEU A 37 0.09 6.03 -3.29
N PHE A 38 1.00 5.60 -4.15
CA PHE A 38 2.13 6.40 -4.63
C PHE A 38 1.73 7.20 -5.86
N THR A 39 2.22 8.44 -5.93
CA THR A 39 2.19 9.28 -7.12
C THR A 39 3.63 9.56 -7.54
N TYR A 40 3.93 9.30 -8.80
CA TYR A 40 5.27 9.41 -9.36
C TYR A 40 5.47 10.76 -10.05
N THR A 41 6.72 11.11 -10.31
CA THR A 41 7.10 12.36 -11.00
C THR A 41 6.52 12.48 -12.42
N ASP A 42 6.17 11.36 -13.06
CA ASP A 42 5.50 11.35 -14.37
C ASP A 42 3.97 11.52 -14.26
N GLY A 43 3.45 11.70 -13.04
CA GLY A 43 2.03 11.83 -12.74
C GLY A 43 1.28 10.50 -12.66
N SER A 44 1.93 9.37 -12.92
CA SER A 44 1.31 8.05 -12.76
C SER A 44 1.07 7.75 -11.28
N GLN A 45 0.20 6.77 -11.01
CA GLN A 45 -0.12 6.34 -9.66
C GLN A 45 -0.15 4.82 -9.53
N ARG A 46 0.31 4.30 -8.40
CA ARG A 46 0.27 2.87 -8.08
C ARG A 46 -0.12 2.65 -6.61
N CYS A 47 -1.04 1.71 -6.39
CA CYS A 47 -1.40 1.26 -5.06
C CYS A 47 -0.47 0.11 -4.65
N VAL A 48 -0.11 0.09 -3.37
CA VAL A 48 0.49 -1.07 -2.71
C VAL A 48 -0.34 -1.40 -1.48
N GLY A 49 -0.60 -2.67 -1.23
CA GLY A 49 -1.52 -3.14 -0.20
C GLY A 49 -2.99 -2.97 -0.60
N GLN A 50 -3.86 -2.81 0.39
CA GLN A 50 -5.28 -2.54 0.18
C GLN A 50 -5.53 -1.03 0.22
N VAL A 51 -6.17 -0.49 -0.83
CA VAL A 51 -6.45 0.93 -0.97
C VAL A 51 -7.93 1.15 -1.24
N ARG A 52 -8.54 2.08 -0.49
CA ARG A 52 -9.92 2.51 -0.69
C ARG A 52 -9.98 4.05 -0.69
N PRO A 53 -10.51 4.69 -1.74
CA PRO A 53 -10.39 6.14 -1.93
C PRO A 53 -10.92 7.01 -0.77
N ASP A 54 -12.00 6.59 -0.11
CA ASP A 54 -12.62 7.29 1.03
C ASP A 54 -11.85 7.14 2.35
N SER A 55 -10.86 6.25 2.39
CA SER A 55 -10.06 5.91 3.57
C SER A 55 -8.62 6.41 3.46
N MET A 56 -8.36 7.26 2.47
CA MET A 56 -7.05 7.83 2.19
C MET A 56 -6.79 9.10 3.00
N THR A 57 -5.57 9.22 3.51
CA THR A 57 -5.10 10.48 4.10
C THR A 57 -4.94 11.58 3.04
N ALA A 58 -4.70 12.79 3.51
CA ALA A 58 -4.17 13.86 2.67
C ALA A 58 -2.85 13.42 2.01
N PRO A 59 -2.55 13.90 0.79
CA PRO A 59 -1.28 13.66 0.12
C PRO A 59 -0.13 14.26 0.91
N VAL A 60 0.95 13.49 1.01
CA VAL A 60 2.20 13.88 1.65
C VAL A 60 3.28 13.90 0.58
N LYS A 61 3.91 15.07 0.39
CA LYS A 61 5.04 15.20 -0.51
C LYS A 61 6.28 14.55 0.11
N VAL A 62 7.05 13.90 -0.74
CA VAL A 62 8.33 13.33 -0.37
C VAL A 62 9.42 14.34 -0.72
N HIS A 63 10.29 14.64 0.25
CA HIS A 63 11.41 15.55 0.08
C HIS A 63 12.77 14.86 0.20
N SER A 64 12.80 13.58 0.58
CA SER A 64 14.00 12.75 0.73
C SER A 64 13.91 11.51 -0.17
N ASP A 65 15.02 10.82 -0.35
CA ASP A 65 15.08 9.50 -0.99
C ASP A 65 14.55 8.34 -0.11
N LYS A 66 13.74 8.64 0.91
CA LYS A 66 13.23 7.68 1.88
C LYS A 66 11.93 8.14 2.51
N ILE A 67 11.17 7.17 3.03
CA ILE A 67 10.00 7.36 3.89
C ILE A 67 10.12 6.50 5.13
N TRP A 68 9.22 6.70 6.09
CA TRP A 68 9.29 6.08 7.42
C TRP A 68 7.99 5.35 7.74
N HIS A 69 8.12 4.07 8.09
CA HIS A 69 7.01 3.22 8.52
C HIS A 69 7.01 3.07 10.04
N GLY A 70 6.00 3.63 10.70
CA GLY A 70 5.83 3.52 12.15
C GLY A 70 5.09 2.26 12.54
N ASN A 71 5.69 1.42 13.38
CA ASN A 71 5.08 0.26 14.04
C ASN A 71 5.13 0.46 15.57
N ILE A 72 4.22 -0.16 16.34
CA ILE A 72 4.24 -0.05 17.80
C ILE A 72 5.52 -0.67 18.38
N LYS A 73 6.15 0.02 19.34
CA LYS A 73 7.21 -0.56 20.18
C LYS A 73 6.62 -1.67 21.04
N ILE A 74 7.06 -2.91 20.81
CA ILE A 74 6.72 -4.05 21.67
C ILE A 74 7.99 -4.42 22.46
N PRO A 75 7.97 -4.36 23.80
CA PRO A 75 9.12 -4.76 24.62
C PRO A 75 9.61 -6.17 24.25
N GLY A 76 10.93 -6.32 24.04
CA GLY A 76 11.55 -7.59 23.66
C GLY A 76 11.47 -7.93 22.16
N ARG A 77 10.85 -7.08 21.33
CA ARG A 77 10.85 -7.20 19.87
C ARG A 77 11.60 -6.02 19.25
N GLU A 78 12.92 -6.10 19.25
CA GLU A 78 13.73 -5.17 18.48
C GLU A 78 13.58 -5.48 17.00
N VAL A 79 13.36 -4.44 16.21
CA VAL A 79 13.23 -4.53 14.77
C VAL A 79 14.46 -3.86 14.16
N SER A 80 15.40 -4.65 13.64
CA SER A 80 16.56 -4.15 12.92
C SER A 80 16.81 -5.02 11.68
N GLY A 81 17.24 -4.41 10.58
CA GLY A 81 17.59 -5.11 9.34
C GLY A 81 16.79 -4.68 8.11
N PRO A 82 17.11 -5.27 6.93
CA PRO A 82 16.41 -4.98 5.67
C PRO A 82 14.91 -5.25 5.80
N ILE A 83 14.11 -4.54 5.01
CA ILE A 83 12.64 -4.52 5.14
C ILE A 83 12.08 -5.86 4.68
N HIS A 84 12.04 -6.81 5.61
CA HIS A 84 11.33 -8.07 5.48
C HIS A 84 10.66 -8.33 6.83
N PHE A 85 9.47 -7.73 7.00
CA PHE A 85 8.81 -7.77 8.29
C PHE A 85 7.55 -8.62 8.23
N LYS A 86 7.64 -9.81 8.82
CA LYS A 86 6.46 -10.66 9.02
C LYS A 86 5.82 -10.36 10.37
N GLY A 87 4.51 -10.08 10.37
CA GLY A 87 3.75 -9.93 11.61
C GLY A 87 3.90 -8.56 12.27
N ILE A 88 4.08 -7.49 11.48
CA ILE A 88 4.00 -6.12 11.96
C ILE A 88 2.69 -5.46 11.52
N ILE A 89 2.32 -4.39 12.21
CA ILE A 89 1.14 -3.57 11.91
C ILE A 89 1.66 -2.16 11.68
N ILE A 90 1.72 -1.71 10.42
CA ILE A 90 2.10 -0.34 10.14
C ILE A 90 0.97 0.58 10.57
N ARG A 91 1.30 1.59 11.37
CA ARG A 91 0.36 2.61 11.84
C ARG A 91 0.60 3.95 11.19
N HIS A 92 1.83 4.24 10.80
CA HIS A 92 2.16 5.54 10.24
C HIS A 92 3.04 5.35 9.02
N VAL A 93 2.83 6.19 8.02
CA VAL A 93 3.74 6.38 6.89
C VAL A 93 4.05 7.87 6.86
N ARG A 94 5.33 8.23 6.96
CA ARG A 94 5.78 9.63 7.07
C ARG A 94 6.87 9.89 6.03
N ALA A 95 6.90 11.11 5.48
CA ALA A 95 7.98 11.53 4.58
C ALA A 95 9.27 11.87 5.34
N GLU A 96 9.15 12.36 6.57
CA GLU A 96 10.29 12.78 7.39
C GLU A 96 10.48 11.87 8.60
N LYS A 97 11.72 11.77 9.06
CA LYS A 97 12.06 11.02 10.26
C LYS A 97 11.42 11.73 11.46
N PRO A 98 10.66 11.01 12.30
CA PRO A 98 10.18 11.57 13.56
C PRO A 98 11.36 11.95 14.44
N ILE A 99 11.27 13.14 15.03
CA ILE A 99 12.31 13.72 15.90
C ILE A 99 12.16 13.17 17.33
N ASP A 100 10.94 12.81 17.73
CA ASP A 100 10.63 12.40 19.09
C ASP A 100 10.79 10.88 19.27
N ASP A 101 11.72 10.50 20.15
CA ASP A 101 11.84 9.13 20.65
C ASP A 101 10.70 8.74 21.62
N ASP A 102 9.88 9.71 22.02
CA ASP A 102 8.79 9.58 23.00
C ASP A 102 7.47 9.08 22.39
N ASP A 103 7.44 8.82 21.07
CA ASP A 103 6.29 8.18 20.45
C ASP A 103 6.34 6.66 20.74
N ASP A 104 5.17 6.05 21.02
CA ASP A 104 4.99 4.60 21.29
C ASP A 104 5.34 3.71 20.06
N TYR A 105 6.06 4.27 19.08
CA TYR A 105 6.34 3.69 17.79
C TYR A 105 7.84 3.61 17.48
N HIS A 106 8.23 2.49 16.90
CA HIS A 106 9.49 2.29 16.23
C HIS A 106 9.30 2.61 14.75
N TYR A 107 10.16 3.48 14.22
CA TYR A 107 10.09 3.92 12.83
C TYR A 107 11.17 3.24 12.00
N LEU A 108 10.70 2.55 10.96
CA LEU A 108 11.52 1.82 10.02
C LEU A 108 11.78 2.71 8.81
N GLU A 109 13.05 2.83 8.44
CA GLU A 109 13.45 3.54 7.23
C GLU A 109 13.12 2.70 6.00
N LEU A 110 12.46 3.31 5.01
CA LEU A 110 12.16 2.73 3.71
C LEU A 110 12.80 3.58 2.61
N PRO A 111 13.95 3.16 2.06
CA PRO A 111 14.55 3.77 0.89
C PRO A 111 13.58 3.77 -0.29
N LEU A 112 13.49 4.86 -1.04
CA LEU A 112 12.65 4.97 -2.24
C LEU A 112 13.38 4.46 -3.48
N LYS A 113 13.80 3.21 -3.42
CA LYS A 113 14.48 2.49 -4.51
C LYS A 113 13.94 1.07 -4.62
N GLY A 114 13.99 0.49 -5.81
CA GLY A 114 13.55 -0.88 -6.03
C GLY A 114 12.03 -1.00 -5.91
N ARG A 115 11.54 -2.06 -5.26
CA ARG A 115 10.11 -2.40 -5.21
C ARG A 115 9.63 -2.68 -3.80
N LEU A 116 8.48 -2.10 -3.45
CA LEU A 116 7.75 -2.42 -2.23
C LEU A 116 6.69 -3.47 -2.52
N SER A 117 6.70 -4.56 -1.78
CA SER A 117 5.62 -5.54 -1.70
C SER A 117 4.90 -5.40 -0.37
N TRP A 118 3.58 -5.47 -0.41
CA TRP A 118 2.75 -5.40 0.77
C TRP A 118 1.67 -6.44 0.72
N TYR A 119 1.68 -7.28 1.75
CA TYR A 119 0.69 -8.29 2.00
C TYR A 119 -0.08 -7.95 3.26
N PHE A 120 -1.40 -7.98 3.15
CA PHE A 120 -2.30 -7.63 4.23
C PHE A 120 -3.31 -8.75 4.49
N THR A 121 -3.51 -9.05 5.78
CA THR A 121 -4.60 -9.89 6.28
C THR A 121 -5.26 -9.22 7.49
N ARG A 122 -6.39 -9.77 7.93
CA ARG A 122 -7.08 -9.34 9.16
C ARG A 122 -6.24 -9.49 10.44
N PHE A 123 -5.17 -10.30 10.40
CA PHE A 123 -4.41 -10.70 11.60
C PHE A 123 -2.96 -10.20 11.57
N TRP A 124 -2.35 -10.05 10.40
CA TRP A 124 -0.98 -9.58 10.26
C TRP A 124 -0.74 -8.91 8.91
N MET A 125 0.33 -8.11 8.85
CA MET A 125 0.88 -7.57 7.61
C MET A 125 2.28 -8.10 7.38
N VAL A 126 2.65 -8.16 6.11
CA VAL A 126 4.02 -8.39 5.66
C VAL A 126 4.39 -7.25 4.72
N VAL A 127 5.50 -6.58 5.01
CA VAL A 127 6.05 -5.52 4.16
C VAL A 127 7.46 -5.92 3.79
N GLU A 128 7.73 -5.98 2.49
CA GLU A 128 8.98 -6.43 1.91
C GLU A 128 9.49 -5.42 0.90
N GLN A 129 10.79 -5.13 0.95
CA GLN A 129 11.46 -4.36 -0.10
C GLN A 129 12.45 -5.25 -0.83
N PHE A 130 12.44 -5.13 -2.16
CA PHE A 130 13.37 -5.80 -3.04
C PHE A 130 14.18 -4.77 -3.82
N ASP A 131 15.50 -4.97 -3.89
CA ASP A 131 16.38 -4.15 -4.75
C ASP A 131 16.18 -4.46 -6.25
N SER A 132 15.56 -5.60 -6.59
CA SER A 132 15.36 -5.96 -7.99
C SER A 132 14.26 -5.12 -8.62
N SER A 133 14.55 -4.55 -9.79
CA SER A 133 13.57 -3.92 -10.68
C SER A 133 12.67 -4.94 -11.39
N GLU A 134 12.74 -6.22 -11.01
CA GLU A 134 11.94 -7.26 -11.64
C GLU A 134 10.47 -6.85 -11.56
N VAL A 135 9.90 -6.68 -12.76
CA VAL A 135 8.51 -6.34 -12.96
C VAL A 135 7.74 -7.59 -12.56
N HIS A 136 7.20 -7.62 -11.34
CA HIS A 136 6.18 -8.60 -11.03
C HIS A 136 5.04 -8.36 -12.02
N ASP A 137 4.87 -9.26 -12.99
CA ASP A 137 3.92 -9.11 -14.09
C ASP A 137 2.49 -9.37 -13.58
N GLU A 138 1.96 -8.38 -12.86
CA GLU A 138 0.60 -8.40 -12.31
C GLU A 138 -0.45 -8.54 -13.43
N VAL A 139 -0.15 -8.05 -14.64
CA VAL A 139 -1.03 -8.16 -15.81
C VAL A 139 -0.99 -9.56 -16.41
N GLY A 140 0.21 -10.16 -16.54
CA GLY A 140 0.39 -11.54 -16.97
C GLY A 140 -0.31 -12.52 -16.04
N GLU A 141 -0.18 -12.36 -14.73
CA GLU A 141 -0.90 -13.22 -13.76
C GLU A 141 -2.42 -13.01 -13.81
N ALA A 142 -2.91 -11.77 -13.94
CA ALA A 142 -4.34 -11.50 -14.10
C ALA A 142 -4.91 -12.08 -15.40
N LEU A 143 -4.13 -12.07 -16.49
CA LEU A 143 -4.49 -12.68 -17.77
C LEU A 143 -4.45 -14.22 -17.72
N VAL A 144 -3.52 -14.80 -16.96
CA VAL A 144 -3.44 -16.25 -16.73
C VAL A 144 -4.63 -16.72 -15.87
N LEU A 145 -4.99 -15.97 -14.82
CA LEU A 145 -6.18 -16.22 -14.00
C LEU A 145 -7.49 -16.03 -14.79
N GLY A 146 -7.52 -15.08 -15.73
CA GLY A 146 -8.65 -14.86 -16.64
C GLY A 146 -8.86 -15.97 -17.68
N LYS A 147 -7.84 -16.79 -17.96
CA LYS A 147 -7.94 -17.94 -18.87
C LYS A 147 -8.49 -19.22 -18.21
N GLY A 148 -8.59 -19.27 -16.88
CA GLY A 148 -9.07 -20.46 -16.15
C GLY A 148 -10.59 -20.65 -16.11
N SER A 149 -11.39 -19.71 -16.62
CA SER A 149 -12.85 -19.72 -16.42
C SER A 149 -13.66 -19.07 -17.55
N ASN A 150 -13.26 -19.22 -18.81
CA ASN A 150 -14.13 -18.79 -19.92
C ASN A 150 -14.19 -19.86 -21.02
N THR A 151 -14.99 -20.90 -20.79
CA THR A 151 -15.87 -21.38 -21.85
C THR A 151 -17.01 -20.37 -21.97
N PHE A 152 -16.79 -19.27 -22.69
CA PHE A 152 -17.87 -18.42 -23.15
C PHE A 152 -17.77 -18.33 -24.68
N SER A 153 -18.79 -18.91 -25.30
CA SER A 153 -19.17 -18.75 -26.70
C SER A 153 -19.25 -17.28 -27.09
N GLU A 154 -19.07 -17.03 -28.39
CA GLU A 154 -19.18 -15.75 -29.09
C GLU A 154 -20.01 -14.66 -28.39
N SER A 155 -19.29 -13.57 -28.11
CA SER A 155 -19.69 -12.18 -27.93
C SER A 155 -21.18 -11.84 -28.12
N GLU A 156 -21.91 -11.65 -27.01
CA GLU A 156 -23.12 -10.83 -26.99
C GLU A 156 -22.73 -9.40 -26.59
N VAL A 157 -22.49 -8.54 -27.59
CA VAL A 157 -22.24 -7.10 -27.37
C VAL A 157 -23.55 -6.46 -26.91
N LYS A 158 -23.66 -6.10 -25.62
CA LYS A 158 -24.77 -5.29 -25.11
C LYS A 158 -24.41 -3.81 -25.12
N THR A 159 -25.03 -3.10 -26.05
CA THR A 159 -25.04 -1.63 -26.12
C THR A 159 -26.04 -1.09 -25.10
N PHE A 160 -25.67 -0.05 -24.36
CA PHE A 160 -26.58 0.66 -23.46
C PHE A 160 -26.71 2.11 -23.90
N ASP A 161 -27.95 2.57 -24.07
CA ASP A 161 -28.26 3.95 -24.39
C ASP A 161 -28.24 4.83 -23.12
N VAL A 162 -27.40 5.86 -23.15
CA VAL A 162 -27.29 6.87 -22.10
C VAL A 162 -28.26 8.01 -22.43
N ARG A 163 -29.32 8.17 -21.63
CA ARG A 163 -30.21 9.35 -21.71
C ARG A 163 -29.65 10.49 -20.88
N VAL A 164 -29.19 11.53 -21.55
CA VAL A 164 -28.81 12.81 -20.91
C VAL A 164 -30.07 13.66 -20.75
N SER A 165 -30.42 14.00 -19.50
CA SER A 165 -31.48 14.96 -19.20
C SER A 165 -30.85 16.33 -18.94
N THR A 166 -31.04 17.26 -19.87
CA THR A 166 -30.80 18.70 -19.61
C THR A 166 -32.06 19.28 -18.99
N ARG A 167 -31.97 19.69 -17.72
CA ARG A 167 -32.98 20.56 -17.11
C ARG A 167 -32.66 22.01 -17.51
N CYS A 168 -33.58 22.62 -18.25
CA CYS A 168 -33.66 24.07 -18.39
C CYS A 168 -34.53 24.64 -17.27
#